data_AF-A0A7S1XSQ6-F1
#
_entry.id   AF-A0A7S1XSQ6-F1
#
_cell.length_a   1.000
_cell.length_b   1.000
_cell.length_c   1.000
_cell.angle_alpha   90.00
_cell.angle_beta   90.00
_cell.angle_gamma   90.00
#
_symmetry.space_group_name_H-M   'P 1'
#
loop_
_entity.id
_entity.type
_entity.pdbx_description
1 polymer ?
#
loop_
_entity_poly.entity_id
_entity_poly.type
_entity_poly.pdbx_seq_one_letter_code
_entity_poly.pdbx_strand_id
1 'polypeptide(L)'
;DVALAAAGAVLDGAAATGTPLSVLRVLDALRPLGQATAYGGAAARLTPLPSNPERRRRTLEGLAPLPSDDRLKELWLSLAFMGYCGVGVGLEAAIPFTDDPNLLHSGLLPDAMLALSAAAAGIDIWGRQGKTLLELRSGLSRLFYKDSERDARCESASLVVGYLLGLPCFAFRPSVQEALALLDAEDAAMQEALPRNAATVNRLLVWLLAPVAGEDTKYSQLLASDPRQAAAFLSLVRARGVDGAAYSPDEAGDMVKWAYGEARKLVRTNEVLIDRISERMETMQGSVGDCAAICDGKL
;
A
#
# COMPACT_ATOMS: atom_id res chain seq x y z
N ASP A 1 -1.71 -33.08 -4.92
CA ASP A 1 -2.53 -33.46 -3.76
C ASP A 1 -3.97 -33.01 -4.03
N VAL A 2 -4.92 -33.94 -4.15
CA VAL A 2 -6.30 -33.64 -4.59
C VAL A 2 -7.05 -32.79 -3.56
N ALA A 3 -6.78 -33.01 -2.28
CA ALA A 3 -7.41 -32.25 -1.19
C ALA A 3 -6.98 -30.78 -1.19
N LEU A 4 -5.69 -30.51 -1.47
CA LEU A 4 -5.16 -29.15 -1.58
C LEU A 4 -5.76 -28.40 -2.77
N ALA A 5 -5.84 -29.05 -3.94
CA ALA A 5 -6.45 -28.47 -5.13
C ALA A 5 -7.94 -28.15 -4.93
N ALA A 6 -8.68 -29.05 -4.27
CA ALA A 6 -10.08 -28.83 -3.92
C ALA A 6 -10.24 -27.66 -2.93
N ALA A 7 -9.40 -27.59 -1.89
CA ALA A 7 -9.40 -26.48 -0.94
C ALA A 7 -9.14 -25.14 -1.62
N GLY A 8 -8.13 -25.09 -2.51
CA GLY A 8 -7.80 -23.91 -3.30
C GLY A 8 -8.98 -23.45 -4.19
N ALA A 9 -9.57 -24.38 -4.94
CA ALA A 9 -10.69 -24.08 -5.83
C ALA A 9 -11.94 -23.56 -5.09
N VAL A 10 -12.25 -24.10 -3.91
CA VAL A 10 -13.38 -23.61 -3.09
C VAL A 10 -13.09 -22.20 -2.55
N LEU A 11 -11.84 -21.93 -2.16
CA LEU A 11 -11.44 -20.60 -1.71
C LEU A 11 -11.48 -19.58 -2.86
N ASP A 12 -11.05 -19.97 -4.06
CA ASP A 12 -11.15 -19.15 -5.27
C ASP A 12 -12.62 -18.83 -5.61
N GLY A 13 -13.50 -19.83 -5.53
CA GLY A 13 -14.93 -19.64 -5.70
C GLY A 13 -15.52 -18.66 -4.70
N ALA A 14 -15.12 -18.75 -3.42
CA ALA A 14 -15.56 -17.82 -2.38
C ALA A 14 -14.99 -16.41 -2.55
N ALA A 15 -13.74 -16.27 -3.00
CA ALA A 15 -13.16 -14.97 -3.31
C ALA A 15 -13.86 -14.32 -4.51
N ALA A 16 -14.25 -15.11 -5.52
CA ALA A 16 -14.96 -14.63 -6.71
C ALA A 16 -16.36 -14.09 -6.42
N THR A 17 -17.00 -14.48 -5.30
CA THR A 17 -18.28 -13.87 -4.89
C THR A 17 -18.11 -12.45 -4.36
N GLY A 18 -16.89 -12.02 -4.04
CA GLY A 18 -16.59 -10.68 -3.52
C GLY A 18 -17.15 -10.42 -2.11
N THR A 19 -17.62 -11.45 -1.42
CA THR A 19 -18.26 -11.33 -0.11
C THR A 19 -17.36 -11.91 1.00
N PRO A 20 -16.87 -11.09 1.94
CA PRO A 20 -15.99 -11.55 3.03
C PRO A 20 -16.56 -12.72 3.84
N LEU A 21 -17.88 -12.76 4.02
CA LEU A 21 -18.57 -13.84 4.72
C LEU A 21 -18.36 -15.22 4.05
N SER A 22 -18.38 -15.27 2.71
CA SER A 22 -18.16 -16.53 1.97
C SER A 22 -16.73 -17.03 2.20
N VAL A 23 -15.76 -16.11 2.14
CA VAL A 23 -14.36 -16.39 2.41
C VAL A 23 -14.17 -16.90 3.84
N LEU A 24 -14.76 -16.21 4.82
CA LEU A 24 -14.70 -16.62 6.22
C LEU A 24 -15.21 -18.05 6.42
N ARG A 25 -16.41 -18.36 5.91
CA ARG A 25 -17.02 -19.69 6.04
C ARG A 25 -16.16 -20.79 5.42
N VAL A 26 -15.56 -20.53 4.27
CA VAL A 26 -14.64 -21.48 3.64
C VAL A 26 -13.39 -21.68 4.48
N LEU A 27 -12.76 -20.59 4.94
CA LEU A 27 -11.55 -20.68 5.77
C LEU A 27 -11.80 -21.40 7.10
N ASP A 28 -12.94 -21.14 7.75
CA ASP A 28 -13.36 -21.84 8.96
C ASP A 28 -13.62 -23.32 8.72
N ALA A 29 -14.14 -23.70 7.55
CA ALA A 29 -14.31 -25.11 7.17
C ALA A 29 -12.98 -25.79 6.81
N LEU A 30 -12.03 -25.06 6.23
CA LEU A 30 -10.71 -25.56 5.84
C LEU A 30 -9.75 -25.70 7.02
N ARG A 31 -9.91 -24.89 8.06
CA ARG A 31 -9.07 -24.90 9.27
C ARG A 31 -9.03 -26.25 10.00
N PRO A 32 -10.15 -26.92 10.35
CA PRO A 32 -10.11 -28.22 11.01
C PRO A 32 -9.53 -29.33 10.10
N LEU A 33 -9.56 -29.15 8.78
CA LEU A 33 -8.91 -30.04 7.81
C LEU A 33 -7.39 -29.78 7.69
N GLY A 34 -6.87 -28.85 8.48
CA GLY A 34 -5.48 -28.43 8.46
C GLY A 34 -5.10 -27.66 7.19
N GLN A 35 -6.05 -27.21 6.37
CA GLN A 35 -5.80 -26.52 5.09
C GLN A 35 -5.66 -24.99 5.21
N ALA A 36 -5.98 -24.42 6.38
CA ALA A 36 -5.88 -22.99 6.68
C ALA A 36 -5.33 -22.76 8.11
N THR A 37 -4.18 -23.36 8.42
CA THR A 37 -3.58 -23.33 9.77
C THR A 37 -2.90 -22.00 10.11
N ALA A 38 -2.31 -21.34 9.11
CA ALA A 38 -1.66 -20.04 9.27
C ALA A 38 -2.66 -18.88 9.36
N TYR A 39 -3.90 -19.08 8.89
CA TYR A 39 -4.95 -18.07 8.93
C TYR A 39 -5.24 -17.60 10.36
N GLY A 40 -5.12 -16.29 10.59
CA GLY A 40 -5.30 -15.67 11.91
C GLY A 40 -4.20 -15.98 12.93
N GLY A 41 -3.13 -16.70 12.55
CA GLY A 41 -2.07 -17.11 13.47
C GLY A 41 -1.25 -15.95 14.05
N ALA A 42 -1.24 -14.79 13.39
CA ALA A 42 -0.54 -13.60 13.85
C ALA A 42 -1.42 -12.63 14.65
N ALA A 43 -2.75 -12.74 14.58
CA ALA A 43 -3.68 -11.81 15.23
C ALA A 43 -3.45 -11.70 16.74
N ALA A 44 -3.24 -12.84 17.42
CA ALA A 44 -2.97 -12.89 18.86
C ALA A 44 -1.56 -12.41 19.25
N ARG A 45 -0.65 -12.23 18.26
CA ARG A 45 0.74 -11.81 18.50
C ARG A 45 0.95 -10.31 18.35
N LEU A 46 -0.07 -9.57 17.90
CA LEU A 46 -0.01 -8.11 17.83
C LEU A 46 0.17 -7.55 19.24
N THR A 47 1.26 -6.80 19.43
CA THR A 47 1.55 -6.18 20.73
C THR A 47 0.83 -4.85 20.81
N PRO A 48 -0.21 -4.70 21.67
CA PRO A 48 -0.95 -3.45 21.73
C PRO A 48 -0.05 -2.29 22.15
N LEU A 49 -0.36 -1.09 21.66
CA LEU A 49 0.36 0.11 22.05
C LEU A 49 0.22 0.33 23.59
N PRO A 50 1.32 0.52 24.33
CA PRO A 50 1.23 0.74 25.77
C PRO A 50 0.38 1.96 26.11
N SER A 51 -0.45 1.84 27.14
CA SER A 51 -1.23 2.96 27.71
C SER A 51 -0.35 3.93 28.51
N ASN A 52 0.77 3.45 29.06
CA ASN A 52 1.71 4.31 29.78
C ASN A 52 2.49 5.19 28.78
N PRO A 53 2.50 6.53 28.95
CA PRO A 53 3.05 7.47 27.98
C PRO A 53 4.58 7.35 27.82
N GLU A 54 5.33 7.04 28.88
CA GLU A 54 6.78 6.86 28.79
C GLU A 54 7.15 5.59 28.03
N ARG A 55 6.45 4.48 28.33
CA ARG A 55 6.66 3.22 27.60
C ARG A 55 6.24 3.37 26.14
N ARG A 56 5.11 4.04 25.89
CA ARG A 56 4.63 4.35 24.54
C ARG A 56 5.69 5.11 23.75
N ARG A 57 6.21 6.20 24.31
CA ARG A 57 7.26 7.01 23.68
C ARG A 57 8.49 6.17 23.34
N ARG A 58 9.01 5.37 24.28
CA ARG A 58 10.17 4.49 24.03
C ARG A 58 9.90 3.47 22.94
N THR A 59 8.71 2.87 22.93
CA THR A 59 8.30 1.96 21.86
C THR A 59 8.32 2.68 20.51
N LEU A 60 7.71 3.87 20.43
CA LEU A 60 7.61 4.64 19.19
C LEU A 60 8.96 5.19 18.71
N GLU A 61 9.88 5.54 19.61
CA GLU A 61 11.23 6.01 19.26
C GLU A 61 12.05 4.91 18.57
N GLY A 62 11.84 3.64 18.94
CA GLY A 62 12.49 2.49 18.31
C GLY A 62 11.89 2.07 16.96
N LEU A 63 10.73 2.61 16.58
CA LEU A 63 10.05 2.26 15.33
C LEU A 63 10.51 3.13 14.17
N ALA A 64 10.59 2.52 13.00
CA ALA A 64 10.85 3.21 11.75
C ALA A 64 9.82 4.33 11.52
N PRO A 65 10.23 5.49 11.00
CA PRO A 65 9.29 6.54 10.63
C PRO A 65 8.39 6.04 9.49
N LEU A 66 7.13 6.48 9.49
CA LEU A 66 6.25 6.29 8.35
C LEU A 66 6.83 7.06 7.16
N PRO A 67 6.97 6.46 5.96
CA PRO A 67 7.51 7.18 4.82
C PRO A 67 6.60 8.36 4.47
N SER A 68 7.19 9.51 4.16
CA SER A 68 6.45 10.69 3.70
C SER A 68 5.91 10.43 2.30
N ASP A 69 4.62 10.68 2.09
CA ASP A 69 4.00 10.62 0.77
C ASP A 69 3.62 12.02 0.31
N ASP A 70 4.42 12.58 -0.60
CA ASP A 70 4.21 13.89 -1.24
C ASP A 70 3.66 13.74 -2.67
N ARG A 71 2.94 12.65 -2.96
CA ARG A 71 2.42 12.29 -4.31
C ARG A 71 1.78 13.44 -5.09
N LEU A 72 0.98 14.28 -4.45
CA LEU A 72 0.36 15.44 -5.12
C LEU A 72 1.40 16.45 -5.60
N LYS A 73 2.40 16.74 -4.78
CA LYS A 73 3.50 17.65 -5.13
C LYS A 73 4.34 17.06 -6.25
N GLU A 74 4.68 15.76 -6.15
CA GLU A 74 5.42 15.02 -7.19
C GLU A 74 4.68 15.06 -8.54
N LEU A 75 3.37 14.80 -8.53
CA LEU A 75 2.52 14.81 -9.73
C LEU A 75 2.42 16.22 -10.33
N TRP A 76 2.16 17.24 -9.52
CA TRP A 76 2.09 18.62 -10.01
C TRP A 76 3.41 19.09 -10.59
N LEU A 77 4.53 18.79 -9.93
CA LEU A 77 5.86 19.11 -10.42
C LEU A 77 6.13 18.43 -11.77
N SER A 78 5.72 17.17 -11.91
CA SER A 78 5.90 16.39 -13.15
C SER A 78 5.00 16.86 -14.29
N LEU A 79 3.74 17.19 -14.00
CA LEU A 79 2.83 17.80 -14.98
C LEU A 79 3.34 19.17 -15.43
N ALA A 80 3.82 20.00 -14.51
CA ALA A 80 4.41 21.30 -14.83
C ALA A 80 5.66 21.15 -15.70
N PHE A 81 6.55 20.20 -15.36
CA PHE A 81 7.73 19.88 -16.15
C PHE A 81 7.36 19.38 -17.55
N MET A 82 6.37 18.51 -17.66
CA MET A 82 5.88 18.04 -18.97
C MET A 82 5.22 19.13 -19.79
N GLY A 83 4.41 19.99 -19.17
CA GLY A 83 3.84 21.15 -19.84
C GLY A 83 4.94 22.07 -20.37
N TYR A 84 5.96 22.30 -19.56
CA TYR A 84 7.14 23.06 -19.95
C TYR A 84 7.89 22.43 -21.14
N CYS A 85 8.25 21.14 -21.07
CA CYS A 85 8.91 20.45 -22.18
C CYS A 85 8.01 20.34 -23.42
N GLY A 86 6.72 20.10 -23.24
CA GLY A 86 5.73 19.98 -24.31
C GLY A 86 5.50 21.29 -25.04
N VAL A 87 5.56 22.44 -24.36
CA VAL A 87 5.57 23.76 -25.01
C VAL A 87 6.85 23.96 -25.82
N GLY A 88 8.02 23.60 -25.27
CA GLY A 88 9.28 23.69 -26.00
C GLY A 88 9.29 22.84 -27.29
N VAL A 89 8.97 21.55 -27.17
CA VAL A 89 8.89 20.62 -28.30
C VAL A 89 7.76 21.00 -29.26
N GLY A 90 6.60 21.42 -28.73
CA GLY A 90 5.43 21.79 -29.54
C GLY A 90 5.67 23.05 -30.36
N LEU A 91 6.39 24.03 -29.81
CA LEU A 91 6.83 25.20 -30.57
C LEU A 91 7.81 24.79 -31.67
N GLU A 92 8.83 23.99 -31.35
CA GLU A 92 9.79 23.50 -32.36
C GLU A 92 9.12 22.67 -33.47
N ALA A 93 8.15 21.83 -33.12
CA ALA A 93 7.42 20.99 -34.07
C ALA A 93 6.38 21.75 -34.90
N ALA A 94 5.90 22.91 -34.43
CA ALA A 94 4.95 23.76 -35.16
C ALA A 94 5.63 24.71 -36.16
N ILE A 95 6.92 25.01 -35.96
CA ILE A 95 7.73 25.87 -36.83
C ILE A 95 7.62 25.53 -38.33
N PRO A 96 7.65 24.25 -38.77
CA PRO A 96 7.50 23.90 -40.19
C PRO A 96 6.12 24.21 -40.80
N PHE A 97 5.11 24.49 -39.97
CA PHE A 97 3.73 24.76 -40.39
C PHE A 97 3.36 26.25 -40.35
N THR A 98 4.29 27.12 -39.96
CA THR A 98 4.09 28.57 -39.92
C THR A 98 5.03 29.24 -40.93
N ASP A 99 4.47 29.99 -41.89
CA ASP A 99 5.22 30.75 -42.90
C ASP A 99 5.94 32.01 -42.34
N ASP A 100 6.08 32.14 -41.02
CA ASP A 100 6.67 33.32 -40.38
C ASP A 100 8.19 33.15 -40.15
N PRO A 101 9.05 33.85 -40.92
CA PRO A 101 10.50 33.74 -40.82
C PRO A 101 11.08 34.27 -39.49
N ASN A 102 10.31 35.04 -38.70
CA ASN A 102 10.76 35.55 -37.41
C ASN A 102 10.61 34.54 -36.26
N LEU A 103 9.74 33.53 -36.41
CA LEU A 103 9.65 32.41 -35.46
C LEU A 103 10.88 31.50 -35.58
N LEU A 104 11.44 31.37 -36.79
CA LEU A 104 12.55 30.49 -37.17
C LEU A 104 13.94 30.95 -36.68
N HIS A 105 14.12 32.18 -36.20
CA HIS A 105 15.44 32.75 -35.88
C HIS A 105 15.65 33.10 -34.40
N SER A 106 14.64 32.95 -33.55
CA SER A 106 14.80 33.15 -32.11
C SER A 106 14.99 31.82 -31.38
N GLY A 107 16.06 31.08 -31.72
CA GLY A 107 16.57 29.96 -30.91
C GLY A 107 16.79 30.34 -29.42
N LEU A 108 16.75 31.64 -29.12
CA LEU A 108 16.61 32.22 -27.79
C LEU A 108 15.60 31.49 -26.89
N LEU A 109 14.41 31.10 -27.37
CA LEU A 109 13.40 30.47 -26.51
C LEU A 109 13.80 29.05 -26.09
N PRO A 110 14.08 28.10 -27.02
CA PRO A 110 14.60 26.78 -26.67
C PRO A 110 15.92 26.82 -25.88
N ASP A 111 16.86 27.68 -26.27
CA ASP A 111 18.17 27.80 -25.61
C ASP A 111 18.04 28.38 -24.20
N ALA A 112 17.19 29.40 -24.01
CA ALA A 112 16.92 29.95 -22.68
C ALA A 112 16.16 28.95 -21.81
N MET A 113 15.24 28.16 -22.39
CA MET A 113 14.55 27.10 -21.67
C MET A 113 15.54 26.02 -21.19
N LEU A 114 16.43 25.57 -22.06
CA LEU A 114 17.47 24.61 -21.71
C LEU A 114 18.42 25.17 -20.64
N ALA A 115 18.88 26.42 -20.79
CA ALA A 115 19.77 27.07 -19.83
C ALA A 115 19.12 27.24 -18.45
N LEU A 116 17.85 27.66 -18.40
CA LEU A 116 17.09 27.78 -17.14
C LEU A 116 16.86 26.42 -16.49
N SER A 117 16.58 25.38 -17.29
CA SER A 117 16.42 24.01 -16.79
C SER A 117 17.71 23.46 -16.21
N ALA A 118 18.84 23.68 -16.89
CA ALA A 118 20.17 23.28 -16.43
C ALA A 118 20.57 24.02 -15.14
N ALA A 119 20.28 25.33 -15.07
CA ALA A 119 20.50 26.12 -13.87
C ALA A 119 19.64 25.62 -12.69
N ALA A 120 18.36 25.36 -12.92
CA ALA A 120 17.46 24.81 -11.89
C ALA A 120 17.92 23.43 -11.41
N ALA A 121 18.35 22.54 -12.31
CA ALA A 121 18.90 21.23 -11.95
C ALA A 121 20.20 21.36 -11.14
N GLY A 122 21.10 22.28 -11.54
CA GLY A 122 22.32 22.57 -10.80
C GLY A 122 22.04 23.08 -9.39
N ILE A 123 21.09 24.01 -9.24
CA ILE A 123 20.65 24.52 -7.92
C ILE A 123 20.09 23.37 -7.06
N ASP A 124 19.31 22.46 -7.63
CA ASP A 124 18.75 21.34 -6.86
C ASP A 124 19.83 20.34 -6.42
N ILE A 125 20.76 19.98 -7.31
CA ILE A 125 21.84 19.03 -6.99
C ILE A 125 22.76 19.61 -5.91
N TRP A 126 23.19 20.86 -6.07
CA TRP A 126 24.17 21.47 -5.16
C TRP A 126 23.54 22.05 -3.88
N GLY A 127 22.33 22.58 -3.95
CA GLY A 127 21.67 23.25 -2.82
C GLY A 127 20.68 22.37 -2.05
N ARG A 128 20.09 21.37 -2.71
CA ARG A 128 18.98 20.56 -2.14
C ARG A 128 19.21 19.04 -2.26
N GLN A 129 20.44 18.63 -2.58
CA GLN A 129 20.84 17.22 -2.71
C GLN A 129 19.99 16.43 -3.72
N GLY A 130 19.48 17.08 -4.76
CA GLY A 130 18.68 16.42 -5.80
C GLY A 130 17.24 16.07 -5.38
N LYS A 131 16.74 16.63 -4.27
CA LYS A 131 15.39 16.32 -3.78
C LYS A 131 14.29 16.63 -4.81
N THR A 132 14.39 17.75 -5.53
CA THR A 132 13.37 18.15 -6.51
C THR A 132 13.44 17.26 -7.75
N LEU A 133 14.64 16.87 -8.18
CA LEU A 133 14.83 15.89 -9.27
C LEU A 133 14.29 14.50 -8.89
N LEU A 134 14.47 14.08 -7.64
CA LEU A 134 13.87 12.85 -7.13
C LEU A 134 12.34 12.95 -7.15
N GLU A 135 11.75 14.02 -6.61
CA GLU A 135 10.29 14.25 -6.64
C GLU A 135 9.73 14.28 -8.08
N LEU A 136 10.46 14.92 -9.01
CA LEU A 136 10.10 14.96 -10.43
C LEU A 136 10.16 13.56 -11.07
N ARG A 137 11.27 12.83 -10.89
CA ARG A 137 11.42 11.45 -11.38
C ARG A 137 10.30 10.56 -10.86
N SER A 138 9.94 10.76 -9.60
CA SER A 138 8.87 10.02 -8.92
C SER A 138 7.51 10.25 -9.56
N GLY A 139 7.13 11.52 -9.73
CA GLY A 139 5.85 11.85 -10.35
C GLY A 139 5.80 11.45 -11.82
N LEU A 140 6.89 11.57 -12.58
CA LEU A 140 6.99 11.04 -13.95
C LEU A 140 6.83 9.52 -13.97
N SER A 141 7.48 8.81 -13.04
CA SER A 141 7.33 7.35 -12.92
C SER A 141 5.87 6.98 -12.61
N ARG A 142 5.17 7.73 -11.76
CA ARG A 142 3.73 7.49 -11.50
C ARG A 142 2.84 7.78 -12.70
N LEU A 143 3.20 8.76 -13.54
CA LEU A 143 2.41 9.14 -14.71
C LEU A 143 2.57 8.15 -15.87
N PHE A 144 3.77 7.59 -16.05
CA PHE A 144 4.10 6.80 -17.24
C PHE A 144 4.51 5.36 -16.98
N TYR A 145 5.00 5.06 -15.79
CA TYR A 145 5.59 3.77 -15.47
C TYR A 145 4.68 2.99 -14.54
N LYS A 146 3.96 2.03 -15.12
CA LYS A 146 3.28 1.00 -14.34
C LYS A 146 4.29 -0.10 -14.02
N ASP A 147 4.78 -0.09 -12.79
CA ASP A 147 5.69 -1.11 -12.28
C ASP A 147 4.87 -2.31 -11.76
N SER A 148 4.69 -3.31 -12.61
CA SER A 148 3.90 -4.50 -12.26
C SER A 148 4.53 -5.32 -11.15
N GLU A 149 5.87 -5.36 -11.06
CA GLU A 149 6.59 -6.04 -9.98
C GLU A 149 6.26 -5.39 -8.63
N ARG A 150 6.30 -4.06 -8.61
CA ARG A 150 6.02 -3.29 -7.40
C ARG A 150 4.55 -3.36 -6.98
N ASP A 151 3.64 -3.32 -7.94
CA ASP A 151 2.21 -3.54 -7.68
C ASP A 151 1.99 -4.94 -7.09
N ALA A 152 2.54 -5.99 -7.71
CA ALA A 152 2.45 -7.37 -7.21
C ALA A 152 3.07 -7.53 -5.80
N ARG A 153 4.17 -6.83 -5.51
CA ARG A 153 4.77 -6.82 -4.16
C ARG A 153 3.86 -6.17 -3.12
N CYS A 154 3.17 -5.09 -3.47
CA CYS A 154 2.20 -4.43 -2.59
C CYS A 154 0.98 -5.32 -2.34
N GLU A 155 0.53 -6.00 -3.40
CA GLU A 155 -0.64 -6.88 -3.40
C GLU A 155 -0.41 -8.21 -2.67
N SER A 156 0.78 -8.78 -2.80
CA SER A 156 1.22 -9.94 -2.03
C SER A 156 1.39 -9.60 -0.56
N ALA A 157 1.95 -8.44 -0.23
CA ALA A 157 2.12 -8.00 1.16
C ALA A 157 0.77 -7.82 1.87
N SER A 158 -0.22 -7.19 1.22
CA SER A 158 -1.56 -7.04 1.78
C SER A 158 -2.28 -8.37 1.96
N LEU A 159 -2.17 -9.28 0.98
CA LEU A 159 -2.77 -10.60 1.06
C LEU A 159 -2.18 -11.42 2.20
N VAL A 160 -0.84 -11.52 2.27
CA VAL A 160 -0.16 -12.31 3.31
C VAL A 160 -0.46 -11.75 4.69
N VAL A 161 -0.35 -10.43 4.88
CA VAL A 161 -0.65 -9.82 6.17
C VAL A 161 -2.12 -9.97 6.54
N GLY A 162 -3.05 -9.76 5.59
CA GLY A 162 -4.48 -9.96 5.82
C GLY A 162 -4.81 -11.39 6.25
N TYR A 163 -4.24 -12.38 5.56
CA TYR A 163 -4.39 -13.79 5.86
C TYR A 163 -3.87 -14.15 7.25
N LEU A 164 -2.64 -13.73 7.58
CA LEU A 164 -2.03 -13.98 8.90
C LEU A 164 -2.77 -13.27 10.03
N LEU A 165 -3.34 -12.10 9.76
CA LEU A 165 -4.20 -11.38 10.68
C LEU A 165 -5.60 -11.95 10.77
N GLY A 166 -5.98 -12.94 9.96
CA GLY A 166 -7.29 -13.59 10.02
C GLY A 166 -8.41 -12.70 9.50
N LEU A 167 -8.10 -11.80 8.57
CA LEU A 167 -9.11 -10.96 7.91
C LEU A 167 -9.68 -11.75 6.73
N PRO A 168 -11.00 -11.92 6.62
CA PRO A 168 -11.63 -12.71 5.57
C PRO A 168 -11.75 -11.90 4.27
N CYS A 169 -10.68 -11.22 3.87
CA CYS A 169 -10.60 -10.40 2.69
C CYS A 169 -9.31 -10.71 1.92
N PHE A 170 -9.45 -10.92 0.61
CA PHE A 170 -8.33 -11.09 -0.32
C PHE A 170 -8.21 -9.88 -1.24
N ALA A 171 -8.49 -8.68 -0.73
CA ALA A 171 -8.20 -7.48 -1.49
C ALA A 171 -6.70 -7.31 -1.62
N PHE A 172 -6.25 -7.45 -2.86
CA PHE A 172 -4.89 -7.15 -3.28
C PHE A 172 -4.54 -5.69 -2.95
N ARG A 173 -5.51 -4.76 -3.01
CA ARG A 173 -5.29 -3.36 -2.61
C ARG A 173 -6.22 -2.96 -1.46
N PRO A 174 -5.74 -2.97 -0.21
CA PRO A 174 -6.57 -2.65 0.94
C PRO A 174 -7.01 -1.18 0.86
N SER A 175 -8.26 -0.92 1.21
CA SER A 175 -8.84 0.41 1.19
C SER A 175 -9.58 0.73 2.49
N VAL A 176 -9.68 2.01 2.82
CA VAL A 176 -10.47 2.48 3.97
C VAL A 176 -11.92 1.99 3.89
N GLN A 177 -12.51 2.00 2.70
CA GLN A 177 -13.91 1.58 2.52
C GLN A 177 -14.10 0.11 2.86
N GLU A 178 -13.19 -0.75 2.41
CA GLU A 178 -13.24 -2.18 2.71
C GLU A 178 -12.97 -2.47 4.19
N ALA A 179 -12.00 -1.78 4.80
CA ALA A 179 -11.74 -1.90 6.23
C ALA A 179 -12.97 -1.51 7.07
N LEU A 180 -13.69 -0.47 6.67
CA LEU A 180 -14.95 -0.08 7.31
C LEU A 180 -16.07 -1.09 7.05
N ALA A 181 -16.18 -1.62 5.83
CA ALA A 181 -17.17 -2.65 5.51
C ALA A 181 -16.97 -3.94 6.33
N LEU A 182 -15.71 -4.33 6.58
CA LEU A 182 -15.38 -5.44 7.48
C LEU A 182 -15.73 -5.14 8.94
N LEU A 183 -15.49 -3.92 9.39
CA LEU A 183 -15.74 -3.49 10.77
C LEU A 183 -17.25 -3.31 11.09
N ASP A 184 -18.01 -2.82 10.12
CA ASP A 184 -19.45 -2.54 10.24
C ASP A 184 -20.31 -3.72 9.74
N ALA A 185 -19.73 -4.91 9.57
CA ALA A 185 -20.46 -6.09 9.13
C ALA A 185 -21.57 -6.49 10.12
N GLU A 186 -22.79 -6.67 9.63
CA GLU A 186 -23.96 -7.00 10.45
C GLU A 186 -24.16 -8.52 10.65
N ASP A 187 -23.53 -9.35 9.83
CA ASP A 187 -23.67 -10.81 9.93
C ASP A 187 -23.05 -11.33 11.24
N ALA A 188 -23.79 -12.20 11.94
CA ALA A 188 -23.39 -12.70 13.25
C ALA A 188 -22.04 -13.46 13.22
N ALA A 189 -21.76 -14.23 12.16
CA ALA A 189 -20.49 -14.94 12.03
C ALA A 189 -19.33 -13.96 11.77
N MET A 190 -19.58 -12.89 10.99
CA MET A 190 -18.60 -11.83 10.81
C MET A 190 -18.32 -11.07 12.11
N GLN A 191 -19.34 -10.78 12.91
CA GLN A 191 -19.18 -10.11 14.21
C GLN A 191 -18.44 -10.97 15.23
N GLU A 192 -18.63 -12.29 15.18
CA GLU A 192 -17.88 -13.23 16.00
C GLU A 192 -16.39 -13.27 15.60
N ALA A 193 -16.10 -13.33 14.30
CA ALA A 193 -14.73 -13.39 13.79
C ALA A 193 -13.97 -12.05 13.89
N LEU A 194 -14.69 -10.95 13.67
CA LEU A 194 -14.20 -9.57 13.67
C LEU A 194 -15.09 -8.69 14.57
N PRO A 195 -15.00 -8.85 15.91
CA PRO A 195 -15.79 -8.04 16.82
C PRO A 195 -15.44 -6.56 16.67
N ARG A 196 -16.46 -5.70 16.76
CA ARG A 196 -16.33 -4.24 16.61
C ARG A 196 -15.63 -3.61 17.83
N ASN A 197 -14.33 -3.85 17.96
CA ASN A 197 -13.52 -3.43 19.09
C ASN A 197 -12.12 -2.94 18.67
N ALA A 198 -11.35 -2.45 19.65
CA ALA A 198 -9.98 -1.98 19.47
C ALA A 198 -9.04 -2.99 18.80
N ALA A 199 -9.18 -4.29 19.09
CA ALA A 199 -8.31 -5.33 18.54
C ALA A 199 -8.53 -5.50 17.03
N THR A 200 -9.78 -5.47 16.58
CA THR A 200 -10.12 -5.51 15.15
C THR A 200 -9.67 -4.24 14.44
N VAL A 201 -9.86 -3.07 15.04
CA VAL A 201 -9.33 -1.80 14.51
C VAL A 201 -7.81 -1.88 14.32
N ASN A 202 -7.09 -2.42 15.31
CA ASN A 202 -5.64 -2.61 15.23
C ASN A 202 -5.23 -3.56 14.09
N ARG A 203 -5.94 -4.68 13.91
CA ARG A 203 -5.70 -5.62 12.79
C ARG A 203 -5.89 -4.92 11.44
N LEU A 204 -6.99 -4.18 11.28
CA LEU A 204 -7.30 -3.45 10.05
C LEU A 204 -6.27 -2.34 9.76
N LEU A 205 -5.77 -1.64 10.78
CA LEU A 205 -4.71 -0.65 10.62
C LEU A 205 -3.41 -1.26 10.11
N VAL A 206 -2.99 -2.37 10.72
CA VAL A 206 -1.78 -3.10 10.31
C VAL A 206 -1.93 -3.59 8.87
N TRP A 207 -3.11 -4.08 8.50
CA TRP A 207 -3.41 -4.51 7.14
C TRP A 207 -3.41 -3.37 6.11
N LEU A 208 -4.00 -2.22 6.42
CA LEU A 208 -3.97 -1.02 5.55
C LEU A 208 -2.54 -0.53 5.28
N LEU A 209 -1.61 -0.76 6.22
CA LEU A 209 -0.20 -0.38 6.09
C LEU A 209 0.69 -1.49 5.54
N ALA A 210 0.15 -2.69 5.30
CA ALA A 210 0.91 -3.81 4.75
C ALA A 210 1.52 -3.52 3.37
N PRO A 211 0.81 -2.90 2.40
CA PRO A 211 1.41 -2.51 1.12
C PRO A 211 2.58 -1.54 1.31
N VAL A 212 2.43 -0.57 2.21
CA VAL A 212 3.45 0.44 2.51
C VAL A 212 4.71 -0.21 3.08
N ALA A 213 4.53 -1.13 4.02
CA ALA A 213 5.63 -1.90 4.57
C ALA A 213 6.27 -2.84 3.53
N GLY A 214 5.46 -3.47 2.68
CA GLY A 214 5.90 -4.34 1.58
C GLY A 214 6.78 -3.60 0.57
N GLU A 215 6.43 -2.35 0.30
CA GLU A 215 7.14 -1.48 -0.63
C GLU A 215 8.40 -0.86 0.00
N ASP A 216 8.30 -0.24 1.19
CA ASP A 216 9.43 0.42 1.89
C ASP A 216 10.54 -0.54 2.31
N THR A 217 10.24 -1.85 2.43
CA THR A 217 11.27 -2.84 2.74
C THR A 217 12.18 -3.16 1.56
N LYS A 218 11.70 -3.01 0.32
CA LYS A 218 12.41 -3.38 -0.91
C LYS A 218 12.84 -2.18 -1.74
N TYR A 219 12.05 -1.10 -1.74
CA TYR A 219 12.27 0.08 -2.55
C TYR A 219 12.55 1.31 -1.69
N SER A 220 13.36 2.23 -2.19
CA SER A 220 13.72 3.47 -1.48
C SER A 220 12.62 4.53 -1.43
N GLN A 221 11.47 4.26 -2.07
CA GLN A 221 10.38 5.20 -2.24
C GLN A 221 9.04 4.45 -2.18
N LEU A 222 7.94 5.17 -1.95
CA LEU A 222 6.59 4.68 -2.22
C LEU A 222 6.07 5.21 -3.55
N LEU A 223 5.82 4.36 -4.54
CA LEU A 223 5.15 4.69 -5.81
C LEU A 223 3.74 4.07 -5.91
N ALA A 224 3.55 2.86 -5.39
CA ALA A 224 2.29 2.14 -5.52
C ALA A 224 1.39 2.36 -4.29
N SER A 225 1.90 2.15 -3.08
CA SER A 225 1.13 2.19 -1.83
C SER A 225 0.81 3.61 -1.34
N ASP A 226 -0.26 3.74 -0.56
CA ASP A 226 -0.72 5.00 0.03
C ASP A 226 -0.77 4.91 1.58
N PRO A 227 0.14 5.57 2.31
CA PRO A 227 0.17 5.56 3.77
C PRO A 227 -0.98 6.36 4.42
N ARG A 228 -1.69 7.19 3.67
CA ARG A 228 -2.74 8.08 4.20
C ARG A 228 -4.03 7.32 4.51
N GLN A 229 -4.22 6.15 3.90
CA GLN A 229 -5.39 5.28 4.13
C GLN A 229 -5.57 4.97 5.62
N ALA A 230 -4.49 4.65 6.34
CA ALA A 230 -4.57 4.33 7.77
C ALA A 230 -5.06 5.51 8.63
N ALA A 231 -4.56 6.73 8.37
CA ALA A 231 -4.99 7.92 9.10
C ALA A 231 -6.46 8.28 8.80
N ALA A 232 -6.88 8.14 7.54
CA ALA A 232 -8.28 8.34 7.14
C ALA A 232 -9.21 7.29 7.75
N PHE A 233 -8.77 6.03 7.86
CA PHE A 233 -9.52 5.00 8.56
C PHE A 233 -9.72 5.34 10.04
N LEU A 234 -8.67 5.81 10.73
CA LEU A 234 -8.79 6.24 12.13
C LEU A 234 -9.81 7.37 12.30
N SER A 235 -9.70 8.44 11.53
CA SER A 235 -10.64 9.57 11.68
C SER A 235 -12.12 9.12 11.55
N LEU A 236 -12.38 8.16 10.67
CA LEU A 236 -13.70 7.56 10.43
C LEU A 236 -14.14 6.55 11.51
N VAL A 237 -13.22 5.75 12.06
CA VAL A 237 -13.50 4.85 13.21
C VAL A 237 -13.85 5.66 14.45
N ARG A 238 -13.13 6.75 14.71
CA ARG A 238 -13.43 7.67 15.81
C ARG A 238 -14.82 8.28 15.66
N ALA A 239 -15.19 8.74 14.46
CA ALA A 239 -16.51 9.31 14.20
C ALA A 239 -17.65 8.29 14.45
N ARG A 240 -17.38 7.00 14.29
CA ARG A 240 -18.32 5.89 14.53
C ARG A 240 -18.43 5.45 15.99
N GLY A 241 -17.56 5.93 16.88
CA GLY A 241 -17.57 5.57 18.30
C GLY A 241 -17.37 4.07 18.55
N VAL A 242 -16.35 3.47 17.95
CA VAL A 242 -16.05 2.03 18.12
C VAL A 242 -15.52 1.74 19.53
N ASP A 243 -16.02 0.67 20.15
CA ASP A 243 -15.72 0.32 21.54
C ASP A 243 -14.22 0.05 21.77
N GLY A 244 -13.67 0.73 22.78
CA GLY A 244 -12.25 0.61 23.14
C GLY A 244 -11.28 1.21 22.12
N ALA A 245 -11.75 1.74 20.99
CA ALA A 245 -10.95 2.42 19.98
C ALA A 245 -10.98 3.95 20.16
N ALA A 246 -11.16 4.42 21.40
CA ALA A 246 -11.10 5.83 21.73
C ALA A 246 -9.62 6.27 21.81
N TYR A 247 -9.17 7.01 20.82
CA TYR A 247 -7.87 7.70 20.83
C TYR A 247 -8.08 9.19 20.62
N SER A 248 -7.20 9.99 21.21
CA SER A 248 -7.17 11.42 20.96
C SER A 248 -6.66 11.72 19.54
N PRO A 249 -6.92 12.92 18.98
CA PRO A 249 -6.33 13.34 17.71
C PRO A 249 -4.79 13.24 17.73
N ASP A 250 -4.19 13.55 18.87
CA ASP A 250 -2.73 13.55 19.05
C ASP A 250 -2.18 12.12 19.07
N GLU A 251 -2.96 11.14 19.53
CA GLU A 251 -2.60 9.72 19.56
C GLU A 251 -2.77 9.01 18.20
N ALA A 252 -3.51 9.60 17.26
CA ALA A 252 -3.74 8.98 15.95
C ALA A 252 -2.43 8.78 15.17
N GLY A 253 -1.51 9.75 15.24
CA GLY A 253 -0.18 9.63 14.63
C GLY A 253 0.65 8.50 15.25
N ASP A 254 0.62 8.38 16.57
CA ASP A 254 1.29 7.31 17.31
C ASP A 254 0.74 5.93 16.93
N MET A 255 -0.59 5.80 16.79
CA MET A 255 -1.23 4.55 16.36
C MET A 255 -0.85 4.16 14.93
N VAL A 256 -0.82 5.11 14.00
CA VAL A 256 -0.38 4.82 12.62
C VAL A 256 1.08 4.40 12.61
N LYS A 257 1.95 5.09 13.36
CA LYS A 257 3.38 4.72 13.45
C LYS A 257 3.56 3.33 14.06
N TRP A 258 2.81 3.00 15.10
CA TRP A 258 2.82 1.68 15.70
C TRP A 258 2.35 0.59 14.73
N ALA A 259 1.20 0.80 14.08
CA ALA A 259 0.65 -0.15 13.13
C ALA A 259 1.60 -0.37 11.94
N TYR A 260 2.29 0.67 11.51
CA TYR A 260 3.34 0.56 10.50
C TYR A 260 4.51 -0.31 10.96
N GLY A 261 4.95 -0.14 12.21
CA GLY A 261 5.99 -0.97 12.83
C GLY A 261 5.62 -2.46 12.86
N GLU A 262 4.39 -2.77 13.27
CA GLU A 262 3.87 -4.15 13.27
C GLU A 262 3.72 -4.71 11.85
N ALA A 263 3.22 -3.92 10.90
CA ALA A 263 3.13 -4.32 9.50
C ALA A 263 4.52 -4.64 8.93
N ARG A 264 5.52 -3.80 9.20
CA ARG A 264 6.91 -4.01 8.78
C ARG A 264 7.52 -5.26 9.40
N LYS A 265 7.22 -5.55 10.66
CA LYS A 265 7.65 -6.78 11.32
C LYS A 265 7.04 -8.01 10.65
N LEU A 266 5.74 -8.00 10.35
CA LEU A 266 5.07 -9.10 9.66
C LEU A 266 5.61 -9.30 8.24
N VAL A 267 5.78 -8.22 7.48
CA VAL A 267 6.33 -8.27 6.12
C VAL A 267 7.75 -8.85 6.13
N ARG A 268 8.64 -8.37 7.02
CA ARG A 268 10.01 -8.89 7.11
C ARG A 268 10.06 -10.35 7.54
N THR A 269 9.20 -10.75 8.48
CA THR A 269 9.16 -12.14 8.95
C THR A 269 8.71 -13.10 7.84
N ASN A 270 7.89 -12.61 6.91
CA ASN A 270 7.29 -13.41 5.84
C ASN A 270 7.80 -13.00 4.45
N GLU A 271 9.00 -12.41 4.37
CA GLU A 271 9.53 -11.83 3.13
C GLU A 271 9.60 -12.86 2.00
N VAL A 272 10.11 -14.06 2.30
CA VAL A 272 10.18 -15.18 1.35
C VAL A 272 8.80 -15.59 0.84
N LEU A 273 7.77 -15.59 1.70
CA LEU A 273 6.41 -15.93 1.28
C LEU A 273 5.83 -14.86 0.38
N ILE A 274 6.05 -13.58 0.71
CA ILE A 274 5.57 -12.44 -0.07
C ILE A 274 6.26 -12.44 -1.44
N ASP A 275 7.56 -12.69 -1.54
CA ASP A 275 8.27 -12.75 -2.82
C ASP A 275 7.73 -13.88 -3.71
N ARG A 276 7.53 -15.08 -3.15
CA ARG A 276 6.94 -16.22 -3.89
C ARG A 276 5.54 -15.91 -4.42
N ILE A 277 4.71 -15.21 -3.63
CA ILE A 277 3.37 -14.81 -4.04
C ILE A 277 3.44 -13.68 -5.08
N SER A 278 4.33 -12.71 -4.92
CA SER A 278 4.58 -11.61 -5.87
C SER A 278 4.94 -12.16 -7.25
N GLU A 279 5.90 -13.08 -7.33
CA GLU A 279 6.30 -13.72 -8.59
C GLU A 279 5.11 -14.39 -9.30
N ARG A 280 4.25 -15.08 -8.53
CA ARG A 280 3.05 -15.70 -9.11
C ARG A 280 2.02 -14.68 -9.59
N MET A 281 1.81 -13.61 -8.85
CA MET A 281 0.91 -12.53 -9.24
C MET A 281 1.39 -11.83 -10.52
N GLU A 282 2.70 -11.61 -10.67
CA GLU A 282 3.31 -11.05 -11.88
C GLU A 282 3.08 -11.92 -13.11
N THR A 283 3.22 -13.25 -12.97
CA THR A 283 2.95 -14.21 -14.05
C THR A 283 1.46 -14.40 -14.36
N MET A 284 0.55 -13.76 -13.61
CA MET A 284 -0.91 -13.94 -13.69
C MET A 284 -1.38 -15.40 -13.50
N GLN A 285 -0.59 -16.22 -12.82
CA GLN A 285 -0.88 -17.64 -12.59
C GLN A 285 -1.33 -17.94 -11.16
N GLY A 286 -1.20 -17.00 -10.22
CA GLY A 286 -1.61 -17.19 -8.84
C GLY A 286 -3.11 -16.94 -8.62
N SER A 287 -3.83 -17.97 -8.19
CA SER A 287 -5.18 -17.81 -7.63
C SER A 287 -5.13 -17.47 -6.13
N VAL A 288 -6.27 -17.10 -5.54
CA VAL A 288 -6.36 -16.83 -4.10
C VAL A 288 -6.11 -18.11 -3.29
N GLY A 289 -6.64 -19.24 -3.78
CA GLY A 289 -6.41 -20.58 -3.28
C GLY A 289 -4.92 -20.95 -3.23
N ASP A 290 -4.20 -20.67 -4.31
CA ASP A 290 -2.75 -20.88 -4.38
C ASP A 290 -2.01 -20.01 -3.37
N CYS A 291 -2.37 -18.73 -3.24
CA CYS A 291 -1.74 -17.83 -2.29
C CYS A 291 -1.95 -18.28 -0.85
N ALA A 292 -3.16 -18.72 -0.49
CA ALA A 292 -3.46 -19.25 0.84
C ALA A 292 -2.66 -20.55 1.12
N ALA A 293 -2.57 -21.45 0.13
CA ALA A 293 -1.78 -22.67 0.26
C ALA A 293 -0.26 -22.39 0.42
N ILE A 294 0.27 -21.36 -0.24
CA ILE A 294 1.66 -20.90 -0.03
C ILE A 294 1.83 -20.37 1.40
N CYS A 295 0.89 -19.57 1.91
CA CYS A 295 0.90 -19.09 3.30
C CYS A 295 0.91 -20.24 4.33
N ASP A 296 0.24 -21.36 4.01
CA ASP A 296 0.25 -22.57 4.84
C ASP A 296 1.45 -23.50 4.61
N GLY A 297 2.40 -23.12 3.74
CA GLY A 297 3.60 -23.90 3.45
C GLY A 297 3.32 -25.20 2.69
N LYS A 298 2.21 -25.26 1.93
CA LYS A 298 1.74 -26.46 1.22
C LYS A 298 2.05 -26.47 -0.27
N LEU A 299 2.53 -25.33 -0.78
CA LEU A 299 2.97 -25.09 -2.16
C LEU A 299 4.30 -24.34 -2.14
#